data_AF-A0A7W8BRC3-F1
#
_entry.id   AF-A0A7W8BRC3-F1
#
_cell.length_a   1.000
_cell.length_b   1.000
_cell.length_c   1.000
_cell.angle_alpha   90.00
_cell.angle_beta   90.00
_cell.angle_gamma   90.00
#
_symmetry.space_group_name_H-M   'P 1'
#
loop_
_entity.id
_entity.type
_entity.pdbx_description
1 polymer ?
#
loop_
_entity_poly.entity_id
_entity_poly.type
_entity_poly.pdbx_seq_one_letter_code
_entity_poly.pdbx_strand_id
1 'polypeptide(L)'
;MPLPEPGPDEARVRVLAASVGLPDLMMVQGRYPLVPSAPVAPGQEIVGIVDKPGAGYPFPAGTRIMGNSRADIAIGGLAEYTLSPVLGAMPAPA
;
A
#
# COMPACT_ATOMS: atom_id res chain seq x y z
N MET A 1 3.40 14.06 -4.96
CA MET A 1 3.60 12.97 -5.94
C MET A 1 2.29 12.78 -6.70
N PRO A 2 2.31 12.33 -7.97
CA PRO A 2 1.08 11.93 -8.66
C PRO A 2 0.42 10.75 -7.95
N LEU A 3 -0.89 10.55 -8.15
CA LEU A 3 -1.58 9.38 -7.64
C LEU A 3 -1.01 8.12 -8.32
N PRO A 4 -0.74 7.04 -7.57
CA PRO A 4 -0.30 5.80 -8.18
C PRO A 4 -1.44 5.19 -9.00
N GLU A 5 -1.08 4.59 -10.14
CA GLU A 5 -2.04 3.87 -10.98
C GLU A 5 -1.86 2.37 -10.74
N PRO A 6 -2.94 1.63 -10.41
CA PRO A 6 -2.85 0.21 -10.11
C PRO A 6 -2.61 -0.61 -11.37
N GLY A 7 -1.77 -1.63 -11.26
CA GLY A 7 -1.72 -2.74 -12.21
C GLY A 7 -2.97 -3.63 -12.15
N PRO A 8 -3.06 -4.67 -13.01
CA PRO A 8 -4.21 -5.58 -13.04
C PRO A 8 -4.48 -6.26 -11.69
N ASP A 9 -3.42 -6.65 -10.98
CA ASP A 9 -3.48 -7.38 -9.71
C ASP A 9 -3.22 -6.46 -8.49
N GLU A 10 -3.51 -5.17 -8.65
CA GLU A 10 -3.39 -4.17 -7.60
C GLU A 10 -4.67 -3.35 -7.51
N ALA A 11 -4.85 -2.68 -6.38
CA ALA A 11 -5.81 -1.60 -6.24
C ALA A 11 -5.12 -0.36 -5.72
N ARG A 12 -5.52 0.81 -6.22
CA ARG A 12 -5.29 2.05 -5.48
C ARG A 12 -6.25 2.08 -4.31
N VAL A 13 -5.70 2.29 -3.12
CA VAL A 13 -6.42 2.30 -1.86
C VAL A 13 -6.23 3.65 -1.20
N ARG A 14 -7.33 4.29 -0.82
CA ARG A 14 -7.31 5.45 0.08
C ARG A 14 -7.03 4.95 1.48
N VAL A 15 -5.90 5.36 2.05
CA VAL A 15 -5.43 4.87 3.34
C VAL A 15 -6.28 5.49 4.47
N LEU A 16 -6.71 4.67 5.41
CA LEU A 16 -7.36 5.10 6.65
C LEU A 16 -6.40 5.01 7.83
N ALA A 17 -5.59 3.96 7.87
CA ALA A 17 -4.52 3.76 8.83
C ALA A 17 -3.39 2.96 8.18
N ALA A 18 -2.16 3.19 8.64
CA ALA A 18 -1.00 2.42 8.27
C ALA A 18 -0.26 1.94 9.53
N SER A 19 0.37 0.78 9.45
CA SER A 19 1.30 0.31 10.47
C SER A 19 2.56 1.17 10.48
N VAL A 20 3.22 1.21 11.63
CA VAL A 20 4.57 1.76 11.76
C VAL A 20 5.41 0.75 12.52
N GLY A 21 6.52 0.34 11.93
CA GLY A 21 7.44 -0.63 12.48
C GLY A 21 8.90 -0.34 12.16
N LEU A 22 9.77 -1.26 12.59
CA LEU A 22 11.21 -1.19 12.31
C LEU A 22 11.56 -1.05 10.81
N PRO A 23 10.87 -1.75 9.87
CA PRO A 23 11.13 -1.60 8.44
C PRO A 23 10.97 -0.17 7.94
N ASP A 24 9.99 0.57 8.45
CA ASP A 24 9.73 1.95 8.05
C ASP A 24 10.86 2.89 8.47
N LEU A 25 11.38 2.70 9.69
CA LEU A 25 12.57 3.41 10.16
C LEU A 25 13.79 3.10 9.27
N MET A 26 13.97 1.83 8.90
CA MET A 26 15.05 1.42 8.00
C MET A 26 14.91 2.05 6.61
N MET A 27 13.69 2.17 6.07
CA MET A 27 13.44 2.83 4.79
C MET A 27 13.77 4.32 4.86
N VAL A 28 13.34 5.02 5.91
CA VAL A 28 13.67 6.44 6.13
C VAL A 28 15.18 6.67 6.26
N GLN A 29 15.90 5.72 6.87
CA GLN A 29 17.36 5.77 6.96
C GLN A 29 18.09 5.36 5.67
N GLY A 30 17.38 4.91 4.62
CA GLY A 30 17.99 4.37 3.40
C GLY A 30 18.75 3.06 3.61
N ARG A 31 18.38 2.30 4.66
CA ARG A 31 19.03 1.05 5.09
C ARG A 31 18.17 -0.20 4.85
N TYR A 32 16.96 -0.05 4.32
CA TYR A 32 16.08 -1.18 4.09
C TYR A 32 16.59 -2.01 2.90
N PRO A 33 16.86 -3.33 3.05
CA PRO A 33 17.56 -4.10 2.01
C PRO A 33 16.81 -4.24 0.69
N LEU A 34 15.48 -4.18 0.72
CA LEU A 34 14.63 -4.51 -0.44
C LEU A 34 14.19 -3.30 -1.24
N VAL A 35 14.33 -2.09 -0.70
CA VAL A 35 13.80 -0.87 -1.32
C VAL A 35 14.96 0.09 -1.60
N PRO A 36 15.05 0.67 -2.81
CA PRO A 36 16.10 1.59 -3.19
C PRO A 36 16.11 2.86 -2.32
N SER A 37 17.21 3.62 -2.42
CA SER A 37 17.33 4.94 -1.81
C SER A 37 16.21 5.89 -2.29
N ALA A 38 15.94 6.91 -1.48
CA ALA A 38 14.88 7.88 -1.67
C ALA A 38 14.73 8.41 -3.12
N PRO A 39 13.51 8.75 -3.58
CA PRO A 39 12.28 8.90 -2.79
C PRO A 39 11.55 7.59 -2.50
N VAL A 40 11.16 7.39 -1.24
CA VAL A 40 10.39 6.23 -0.76
C VAL A 40 9.25 6.70 0.13
N ALA A 41 8.04 6.19 -0.12
CA ALA A 41 6.96 6.22 0.87
C ALA A 41 7.04 4.93 1.70
N PRO A 42 7.30 4.99 3.03
CA PRO A 42 7.25 3.81 3.89
C PRO A 42 5.80 3.39 4.22
N GLY A 43 5.63 2.38 5.08
CA GLY A 43 4.35 1.83 5.53
C GLY A 43 4.02 0.55 4.80
N GLN A 44 4.32 -0.60 5.40
CA GLN A 44 4.15 -1.90 4.73
C GLN A 44 2.72 -2.45 4.82
N GLU A 45 1.96 -2.12 5.85
CA GLU A 45 0.60 -2.58 6.03
C GLU A 45 -0.37 -1.41 6.19
N ILE A 46 -1.58 -1.60 5.67
CA ILE A 46 -2.63 -0.59 5.66
C ILE A 46 -3.99 -1.19 6.01
N VAL A 47 -4.86 -0.32 6.51
CA VAL A 47 -6.32 -0.45 6.41
C VAL A 47 -6.80 0.72 5.56
N GLY A 48 -7.67 0.45 4.59
CA GLY A 48 -8.11 1.48 3.66
C GLY A 48 -9.38 1.12 2.91
N ILE A 49 -9.76 2.01 2.00
CA ILE A 49 -10.91 1.82 1.10
C ILE A 49 -10.40 1.75 -0.33
N VAL A 50 -10.82 0.73 -1.08
CA VAL A 50 -10.51 0.58 -2.50
C VAL A 50 -11.06 1.79 -3.26
N ASP A 51 -10.18 2.57 -3.87
CA ASP A 51 -10.52 3.71 -4.72
C ASP A 51 -10.67 3.27 -6.18
N LYS A 52 -9.66 2.57 -6.69
CA LYS A 52 -9.61 2.07 -8.06
C LYS A 52 -9.03 0.65 -8.09
N PRO A 53 -9.83 -0.40 -8.34
CA PRO A 53 -9.32 -1.75 -8.52
C PRO A 53 -8.76 -1.97 -9.92
N GLY A 54 -7.69 -2.74 -10.01
CA GLY A 54 -7.25 -3.39 -11.25
C GLY A 54 -8.21 -4.51 -11.65
N ALA A 55 -8.12 -4.96 -12.91
CA ALA A 55 -9.05 -5.94 -13.47
C ALA A 55 -9.05 -7.31 -12.76
N GLY A 56 -7.93 -7.69 -12.16
CA GLY A 56 -7.76 -8.93 -11.39
C GLY A 56 -7.93 -8.76 -9.88
N TYR A 57 -8.16 -7.54 -9.38
CA TYR A 57 -8.27 -7.29 -7.95
C TYR A 57 -9.62 -7.79 -7.41
N PRO A 58 -9.64 -8.58 -6.31
CA PRO A 58 -10.84 -9.31 -5.89
C PRO A 58 -11.90 -8.43 -5.23
N PHE A 59 -11.56 -7.19 -4.87
CA PHE A 59 -12.45 -6.29 -4.14
C PHE A 59 -12.85 -5.09 -5.00
N PRO A 60 -14.16 -4.80 -5.14
CA PRO A 60 -14.62 -3.64 -5.90
C PRO A 60 -14.31 -2.32 -5.18
N ALA A 61 -14.39 -1.20 -5.92
CA ALA A 61 -14.30 0.14 -5.36
C ALA A 61 -15.32 0.34 -4.22
N GLY A 62 -14.92 1.06 -3.17
CA GLY A 62 -15.69 1.27 -1.95
C GLY A 62 -15.51 0.18 -0.89
N THR A 63 -14.89 -0.97 -1.21
CA THR A 63 -14.65 -2.03 -0.23
C THR A 63 -13.60 -1.60 0.78
N ARG A 64 -13.86 -1.84 2.08
CA ARG A 64 -12.87 -1.64 3.14
C ARG A 64 -11.99 -2.89 3.26
N ILE A 65 -10.68 -2.71 3.09
CA ILE A 65 -9.70 -3.80 3.08
C ILE A 65 -8.57 -3.50 4.08
N MET A 66 -7.91 -4.56 4.51
CA MET A 66 -6.62 -4.51 5.18
C MET A 66 -5.63 -5.42 4.45
N GLY A 67 -4.34 -5.11 4.54
CA GLY A 67 -3.30 -5.92 3.91
C GLY A 67 -2.02 -5.14 3.65
N ASN A 68 -1.21 -5.65 2.75
CA ASN A 68 0.07 -5.04 2.40
C ASN A 68 -0.10 -3.87 1.41
N SER A 69 0.84 -2.93 1.47
CA SER A 69 1.09 -1.93 0.44
C SER A 69 2.17 -2.41 -0.55
N ARG A 70 2.45 -1.61 -1.59
CA ARG A 70 3.57 -1.79 -2.51
C ARG A 70 4.83 -1.04 -2.05
N ALA A 71 5.12 -1.09 -0.75
CA ALA A 71 6.33 -0.48 -0.18
C ALA A 71 7.62 -1.08 -0.79
N ASP A 72 7.58 -2.32 -1.28
CA ASP A 72 8.69 -2.99 -2.00
C ASP A 72 9.10 -2.29 -3.30
N ILE A 73 8.21 -1.50 -3.90
CA ILE A 73 8.50 -0.61 -5.04
C ILE A 73 8.38 0.86 -4.66
N ALA A 74 8.64 1.18 -3.38
CA ALA A 74 8.65 2.53 -2.82
C ALA A 74 7.29 3.26 -2.77
N ILE A 75 6.17 2.54 -2.93
CA ILE A 75 4.80 3.06 -2.82
C ILE A 75 4.14 2.45 -1.57
N GLY A 76 4.57 2.93 -0.40
CA GLY A 76 4.05 2.50 0.90
C GLY A 76 2.80 3.26 1.37
N GLY A 77 2.28 2.79 2.50
CA GLY A 77 1.03 3.20 3.12
C GLY A 77 1.08 4.45 3.98
N LEU A 78 2.25 5.00 4.31
CA LEU A 78 2.39 6.31 4.97
C LEU A 78 2.16 7.45 3.94
N ALA A 79 0.99 7.42 3.31
CA ALA A 79 0.54 8.31 2.25
C ALA A 79 -1.01 8.34 2.24
N GLU A 80 -1.60 9.34 1.58
CA GLU A 80 -3.06 9.42 1.41
C GLU A 80 -3.61 8.28 0.53
N TYR A 81 -2.81 7.86 -0.45
CA TYR A 81 -3.12 6.77 -1.36
C TYR A 81 -1.90 5.86 -1.54
N THR A 82 -2.16 4.56 -1.61
CA THR A 82 -1.15 3.54 -1.89
C THR A 82 -1.67 2.52 -2.90
N LEU A 83 -0.79 1.64 -3.36
CA LEU A 83 -1.16 0.42 -4.06
C LEU A 83 -1.21 -0.75 -3.08
N SER A 84 -2.24 -1.58 -3.19
CA SER A 84 -2.38 -2.85 -2.47
C SER A 84 -2.38 -3.97 -3.50
N PRO A 85 -1.48 -4.96 -3.42
CA PRO A 85 -1.52 -6.14 -4.28
C PRO A 85 -2.65 -7.09 -3.87
N VAL A 86 -3.12 -7.94 -4.80
CA VAL A 86 -4.08 -9.02 -4.48
C VAL A 86 -3.59 -9.94 -3.37
N LEU A 87 -2.27 -10.18 -3.32
CA LEU A 87 -1.66 -11.04 -2.32
C LEU A 87 -1.64 -10.33 -0.95
N GLY A 88 -2.28 -10.93 0.04
CA GLY A 88 -2.36 -10.39 1.40
C GLY A 88 -3.49 -9.39 1.61
N ALA A 89 -4.25 -9.02 0.58
CA ALA A 89 -5.45 -8.22 0.73
C ALA A 89 -6.60 -9.06 1.27
N MET A 90 -7.27 -8.55 2.31
CA MET A 90 -8.44 -9.19 2.91
C MET A 90 -9.48 -8.14 3.35
N PRO A 91 -10.77 -8.51 3.48
CA PRO A 91 -11.77 -7.61 4.05
C PRO A 91 -11.37 -7.17 5.45
N ALA A 92 -11.44 -5.87 5.72
CA ALA A 92 -11.24 -5.37 7.07
C ALA A 92 -12.50 -5.66 7.92
N PRO A 93 -12.36 -6.01 9.22
CA PRO A 93 -13.49 -6.10 10.14
C PRO A 93 -14.30 -4.79 10.19
N ALA A 94 -15.56 -4.88 10.63
CA ALA A 94 -16.40 -3.71 10.90
C ALA A 94 -15.78 -2.82 11.98
#